data_AF-A0A7S1ZJ78-F1
#
_entry.id   AF-A0A7S1ZJ78-F1
#
_cell.length_a   1.000
_cell.length_b   1.000
_cell.length_c   1.000
_cell.angle_alpha   90.00
_cell.angle_beta   90.00
_cell.angle_gamma   90.00
#
_symmetry.space_group_name_H-M   'P 1'
#
loop_
_entity.id
_entity.type
_entity.pdbx_description
1 polymer ?
#
loop_
_entity_poly.entity_id
_entity_poly.type
_entity_poly.pdbx_seq_one_letter_code
_entity_poly.pdbx_strand_id
1 'polypeptide(L)'
;GVCYGGGMQIALGADMRYTTPTTKLSIMESKWGLIPDMSISLTLRELVRMDVAKELTMTGRIINGVEAERIGLVTKCCEGGEEEDAAMEEALRVAKEIVSRSPDA
;
A
#
# COMPACT_ATOMS: atom_id res chain seq x y z
N GLY A 1 5.33 9.53 2.49
CA GLY A 1 4.07 10.33 2.49
C GLY A 1 3.03 9.80 3.47
N VAL A 2 1.80 10.35 3.45
CA VAL A 2 0.67 9.88 4.27
C VAL A 2 -0.43 9.32 3.36
N CYS A 3 -0.90 8.12 3.65
CA CYS A 3 -1.90 7.42 2.83
C CYS A 3 -2.94 6.76 3.74
N TYR A 4 -4.07 7.43 3.95
CA TYR A 4 -5.12 7.02 4.88
C TYR A 4 -6.46 6.87 4.21
N GLY A 5 -7.26 5.95 4.76
CA GLY A 5 -8.66 5.75 4.38
C GLY A 5 -8.80 5.60 2.86
N GLY A 6 -9.58 6.48 2.23
CA GLY A 6 -9.77 6.47 0.77
C GLY A 6 -8.46 6.49 -0.05
N GLY A 7 -7.41 7.16 0.42
CA GLY A 7 -6.09 7.11 -0.23
C GLY A 7 -5.46 5.70 -0.20
N MET A 8 -5.64 4.98 0.91
CA MET A 8 -5.23 3.58 1.04
C MET A 8 -6.04 2.68 0.12
N GLN A 9 -7.35 2.92 0.02
CA GLN A 9 -8.23 2.16 -0.88
C GLN A 9 -7.84 2.36 -2.35
N ILE A 10 -7.49 3.59 -2.76
CA ILE A 10 -6.94 3.87 -4.10
C ILE A 10 -5.61 3.14 -4.31
N ALA A 11 -4.69 3.25 -3.34
CA ALA A 11 -3.38 2.60 -3.44
C ALA A 11 -3.48 1.07 -3.56
N LEU A 12 -4.44 0.44 -2.90
CA LEU A 12 -4.70 -1.00 -2.99
C LEU A 12 -5.35 -1.44 -4.29
N GLY A 13 -5.83 -0.50 -5.11
CA GLY A 13 -6.27 -0.78 -6.48
C GLY A 13 -5.12 -0.86 -7.48
N ALA A 14 -3.91 -0.40 -7.13
CA ALA A 14 -2.74 -0.56 -7.98
C ALA A 14 -2.18 -1.98 -7.87
N ASP A 15 -1.58 -2.50 -8.95
CA ASP A 15 -0.96 -3.84 -8.95
C ASP A 15 0.23 -3.93 -7.98
N MET A 16 1.09 -2.90 -8.03
CA MET A 16 2.31 -2.80 -7.22
C MET A 16 2.29 -1.53 -6.36
N ARG A 17 2.83 -1.63 -5.15
CA ARG A 17 2.83 -0.56 -4.16
C ARG A 17 4.24 -0.36 -3.59
N TYR A 18 4.80 0.81 -3.79
CA TYR A 18 6.12 1.20 -3.29
C TYR A 18 5.98 2.27 -2.21
N THR A 19 6.71 2.12 -1.12
CA THR A 19 6.67 3.05 0.01
C THR A 19 8.06 3.36 0.52
N THR A 20 8.16 4.30 1.45
CA THR A 20 9.39 4.59 2.20
C THR A 20 9.20 4.28 3.69
N PRO A 21 10.27 4.10 4.48
CA PRO A 21 10.17 3.78 5.91
C PRO A 21 9.36 4.80 6.72
N THR A 22 9.36 6.07 6.29
CA THR A 22 8.64 7.18 6.94
C THR A 22 7.19 7.29 6.49
N THR A 23 6.76 6.49 5.51
CA THR A 23 5.38 6.50 5.02
C THR A 23 4.41 6.00 6.07
N LYS A 24 3.28 6.70 6.25
CA LYS A 24 2.23 6.35 7.22
C LYS A 24 0.99 5.84 6.48
N LEU A 25 0.54 4.64 6.84
CA LEU A 25 -0.55 3.92 6.18
C LEU A 25 -1.63 3.55 7.21
N SER A 26 -2.91 3.65 6.85
CA SER A 26 -4.01 3.24 7.73
C SER A 26 -5.35 3.05 7.00
N ILE A 27 -6.09 2.02 7.38
CA ILE A 27 -7.50 1.79 7.02
C ILE A 27 -8.35 2.31 8.18
N MET A 28 -8.65 3.61 8.17
CA MET A 28 -9.16 4.33 9.35
C MET A 28 -10.66 4.62 9.32
N GLU A 29 -11.39 4.08 8.35
CA GLU A 29 -12.83 4.28 8.17
C GLU A 29 -13.61 3.95 9.45
N SER A 30 -13.20 2.91 10.20
CA SER A 30 -13.81 2.52 11.47
C SER A 30 -13.78 3.63 12.53
N LYS A 31 -12.77 4.51 12.51
CA LYS A 31 -12.69 5.68 13.41
C LYS A 31 -13.75 6.74 13.11
N TRP A 32 -14.31 6.74 11.91
CA TRP A 32 -15.38 7.65 11.49
C TRP A 32 -16.76 6.98 11.46
N GLY A 33 -16.88 5.76 12.00
CA GLY A 33 -18.13 4.98 11.92
C GLY A 33 -18.44 4.50 10.51
N LEU A 34 -17.44 4.44 9.63
CA LEU A 34 -17.55 3.99 8.25
C LEU A 34 -16.95 2.60 8.10
N ILE A 35 -17.28 1.97 6.98
CA ILE A 35 -16.62 0.76 6.49
C ILE A 35 -15.74 1.13 5.29
N PRO A 36 -14.69 0.36 5.02
CA PRO A 36 -13.84 0.62 3.87
C PRO A 36 -14.53 -0.02 2.63
N ASP A 37 -15.29 0.81 1.91
CA ASP A 37 -16.33 0.44 0.93
C ASP A 37 -15.92 0.54 -0.54
N MET A 38 -14.76 1.12 -0.85
CA MET A 38 -14.21 1.22 -2.20
C MET A 38 -13.37 -0.01 -2.53
N SER A 39 -13.99 -1.19 -2.52
CA SER A 39 -13.43 -2.51 -2.93
C SER A 39 -12.30 -3.09 -2.07
N ILE A 40 -11.74 -2.34 -1.13
CA ILE A 40 -10.65 -2.78 -0.26
C ILE A 40 -10.96 -4.06 0.54
N SER A 41 -12.23 -4.30 0.89
CA SER A 41 -12.63 -5.55 1.53
C SER A 41 -12.39 -6.79 0.66
N LEU A 42 -12.26 -6.62 -0.66
CA LEU A 42 -11.87 -7.68 -1.59
C LEU A 42 -10.34 -7.74 -1.73
N THR A 43 -9.70 -6.62 -2.09
CA THR A 43 -8.26 -6.59 -2.39
C THR A 43 -7.38 -6.89 -1.16
N LEU A 44 -7.75 -6.37 0.02
CA LEU A 44 -6.97 -6.55 1.25
C LEU A 44 -6.84 -8.04 1.64
N ARG A 45 -7.86 -8.85 1.36
CA ARG A 45 -7.91 -10.28 1.72
C ARG A 45 -6.95 -11.12 0.87
N GLU A 46 -6.55 -10.62 -0.29
CA GLU A 46 -5.60 -11.27 -1.20
C GLU A 46 -4.15 -10.85 -0.92
N LEU A 47 -3.96 -9.70 -0.26
CA LEU A 47 -2.64 -9.11 0.00
C LEU A 47 -2.06 -9.51 1.34
N VAL A 48 -2.88 -9.57 2.39
CA VAL A 48 -2.43 -9.90 3.75
C VAL A 48 -3.25 -11.03 4.34
N ARG A 49 -2.72 -11.67 5.38
CA ARG A 49 -3.46 -12.69 6.13
C ARG A 49 -4.76 -12.12 6.70
N MET A 50 -5.80 -12.96 6.77
CA MET A 50 -7.14 -12.57 7.22
C MET A 50 -7.18 -11.93 8.61
N ASP A 51 -6.36 -12.42 9.55
CA ASP A 51 -6.26 -11.87 10.90
C ASP A 51 -5.67 -10.46 10.88
N VAL A 52 -4.63 -10.23 10.10
CA VAL A 52 -4.01 -8.91 9.90
C VAL A 52 -4.99 -7.95 9.20
N ALA A 53 -5.69 -8.40 8.15
CA ALA A 53 -6.68 -7.58 7.45
C ALA A 53 -7.77 -7.05 8.40
N LYS A 54 -8.30 -7.94 9.26
CA LYS A 54 -9.30 -7.58 10.28
C LYS A 54 -8.71 -6.65 11.34
N GLU A 55 -7.51 -6.94 11.82
CA GLU A 55 -6.81 -6.12 12.81
C GLU A 55 -6.61 -4.69 12.32
N LEU A 56 -6.06 -4.51 11.11
CA LEU A 56 -5.85 -3.19 10.51
C LEU A 56 -7.17 -2.42 10.31
N THR A 57 -8.21 -3.10 9.82
CA THR A 57 -9.51 -2.48 9.54
C THR A 57 -10.27 -2.11 10.83
N MET A 58 -10.26 -3.00 11.82
CA MET A 58 -11.00 -2.82 13.07
C MET A 58 -10.33 -1.84 14.02
N THR A 59 -8.99 -1.75 14.00
CA THR A 59 -8.25 -0.83 14.88
C THR A 59 -8.02 0.54 14.23
N GLY A 60 -7.92 0.59 12.89
CA GLY A 60 -7.46 1.77 12.17
C GLY A 60 -6.10 2.26 12.67
N ARG A 61 -5.23 1.35 13.12
CA ARG A 61 -3.88 1.72 13.56
C ARG A 61 -3.06 2.23 12.39
N ILE A 62 -2.09 3.08 12.68
CA ILE A 62 -1.16 3.60 11.69
C ILE A 62 0.06 2.68 11.67
N ILE A 63 0.45 2.23 10.49
CA ILE A 63 1.66 1.45 10.26
C ILE A 63 2.62 2.21 9.36
N ASN A 64 3.89 1.83 9.42
CA ASN A 64 4.92 2.41 8.55
C ASN A 64 5.19 1.54 7.32
N GLY A 65 5.99 2.03 6.37
CA GLY A 65 6.32 1.29 5.14
C GLY A 65 7.01 -0.05 5.40
N VAL A 66 7.89 -0.11 6.41
CA VAL A 66 8.63 -1.34 6.78
C VAL A 66 7.69 -2.43 7.26
N GLU A 67 6.75 -2.08 8.14
CA GLU A 67 5.74 -3.03 8.60
C GLU A 67 4.81 -3.44 7.46
N ALA A 68 4.40 -2.47 6.62
CA ALA A 68 3.50 -2.73 5.50
C ALA A 68 4.11 -3.74 4.50
N GLU A 69 5.41 -3.66 4.23
CA GLU A 69 6.12 -4.63 3.39
C GLU A 69 6.17 -5.99 4.09
N ARG A 70 6.55 -6.03 5.37
CA ARG A 70 6.65 -7.26 6.17
C ARG A 70 5.35 -8.07 6.20
N ILE A 71 4.20 -7.40 6.20
CA ILE A 71 2.88 -8.06 6.22
C ILE A 71 2.31 -8.33 4.82
N GLY A 72 2.98 -7.90 3.74
CA GLY A 72 2.54 -8.07 2.36
C GLY A 72 1.55 -7.01 1.85
N LEU A 73 1.28 -5.97 2.63
CA LEU A 73 0.35 -4.90 2.24
C LEU A 73 0.89 -4.06 1.08
N VAL A 74 2.20 -3.87 1.04
CA VAL A 74 2.92 -3.18 -0.05
C VAL A 74 3.98 -4.10 -0.65
N THR A 75 4.33 -3.84 -1.90
CA THR A 75 5.29 -4.65 -2.67
C THR A 75 6.71 -4.47 -2.14
N LYS A 76 7.09 -3.24 -1.81
CA LYS A 76 8.45 -2.93 -1.34
C LYS A 76 8.52 -1.65 -0.51
N CYS A 77 9.33 -1.68 0.55
CA CYS A 77 9.76 -0.49 1.27
C CYS A 77 11.15 -0.08 0.75
N CYS A 78 11.26 1.10 0.16
CA CYS A 78 12.47 1.58 -0.50
C CYS A 78 13.30 2.43 0.47
N GLU A 79 14.57 2.06 0.64
CA GLU A 79 15.55 2.78 1.45
C GLU A 79 16.57 3.51 0.53
N GLY A 80 16.93 4.76 0.86
CA GLY A 80 17.96 5.55 0.15
C GLY A 80 17.42 6.66 -0.75
N GLY A 81 18.24 7.70 -1.01
CA GLY A 81 17.87 8.93 -1.72
C GLY A 81 17.47 10.08 -0.78
N GLU A 82 17.18 11.28 -1.32
CA GLU A 82 16.35 12.24 -0.56
C GLU A 82 15.00 11.53 -0.30
N GLU A 83 14.69 11.23 0.97
CA GLU A 83 13.67 10.24 1.40
C GLU A 83 12.28 10.40 0.76
N GLU A 84 11.99 11.53 0.13
CA GLU A 84 10.72 11.82 -0.51
C GLU A 84 10.55 11.13 -1.88
N ASP A 85 11.62 10.82 -2.62
CA ASP A 85 11.53 10.33 -4.01
C ASP A 85 11.83 8.84 -4.21
N ALA A 86 12.38 8.14 -3.21
CA ALA A 86 12.84 6.75 -3.34
C ALA A 86 11.75 5.78 -3.85
N ALA A 87 10.52 5.91 -3.36
CA ALA A 87 9.40 5.09 -3.78
C ALA A 87 8.97 5.39 -5.23
N MET A 88 9.06 6.66 -5.65
CA MET A 88 8.75 7.08 -7.02
C MET A 88 9.83 6.59 -7.99
N GLU A 89 11.10 6.70 -7.63
CA GLU A 89 12.21 6.19 -8.42
C GLU A 89 12.09 4.69 -8.68
N GLU A 90 11.78 3.90 -7.65
CA GLU A 90 11.58 2.45 -7.80
C GLU A 90 10.36 2.14 -8.67
N ALA A 91 9.24 2.85 -8.47
CA ALA A 91 8.06 2.69 -9.29
C ALA A 91 8.35 2.99 -10.78
N LEU A 92 9.08 4.08 -11.06
CA LEU A 92 9.49 4.45 -12.43
C LEU A 92 10.51 3.45 -13.01
N ARG A 93 11.41 2.91 -12.19
CA ARG A 93 12.34 1.87 -12.61
C ARG A 93 11.59 0.63 -13.08
N VAL A 94 10.61 0.17 -12.31
CA VAL A 94 9.78 -1.00 -12.67
C VAL A 94 8.88 -0.69 -13.87
N ALA A 95 8.28 0.50 -13.94
CA ALA A 95 7.49 0.92 -15.10
C ALA A 95 8.32 0.92 -16.39
N LYS A 96 9.56 1.42 -16.36
CA LYS A 96 10.49 1.36 -17.51
C LYS A 96 10.79 -0.07 -17.93
N GLU A 97 10.90 -0.98 -16.97
CA GLU A 97 11.08 -2.40 -17.27
C GLU A 97 9.83 -3.01 -17.93
N ILE A 98 8.63 -2.69 -17.43
CA ILE A 98 7.36 -3.14 -18.01
C ILE A 98 7.22 -2.67 -19.47
N VAL A 99 7.58 -1.42 -19.76
CA VAL A 99 7.54 -0.87 -21.13
C VAL A 99 8.44 -1.65 -22.11
N SER A 100 9.46 -2.36 -21.61
CA SER A 100 10.31 -3.23 -22.45
C SER A 100 9.71 -4.61 -22.76
N ARG A 101 8.52 -4.92 -22.21
CA ARG A 101 7.82 -6.19 -22.42
C ARG A 101 6.76 -6.07 -23.51
N SER A 102 6.33 -7.22 -24.03
CA SER A 102 5.27 -7.27 -25.04
C SER A 102 3.96 -6.75 -24.46
N PRO A 103 3.22 -5.86 -25.14
CA PRO A 103 1.90 -5.44 -24.70
C PRO A 103 0.81 -6.51 -24.92
N ASP A 104 1.11 -7.54 -25.74
CA ASP A 104 0.18 -8.62 -26.10
C ASP A 104 0.32 -9.88 -25.22
N ALA A 105 1.24 -9.86 -24.24
CA ALA A 105 1.51 -10.98 -23.33
C ALA A 105 1.40 -10.53 -21.87
#